data_AF-A0A349CTW0-F1
#
_entry.id   AF-A0A349CTW0-F1
#
_cell.length_a   1.000
_cell.length_b   1.000
_cell.length_c   1.000
_cell.angle_alpha   90.00
_cell.angle_beta   90.00
_cell.angle_gamma   90.00
#
_symmetry.space_group_name_H-M   'P 1'
#
loop_
_entity.id
_entity.type
_entity.pdbx_description
1 polymer ?
#
loop_
_entity_poly.entity_id
_entity_poly.type
_entity_poly.pdbx_seq_one_letter_code
_entity_poly.pdbx_strand_id
1 'polypeptide(L)'
;ASWVSANAVGWATAAEIDEVGIIRALGLAALRAIGDLRAQGVVPEEAIVILDGNHDYITPAGGAGLSVTPVIKADRDCASAAAASVIAKVARDGLMTGLHDALPAYHWARNKGYASPDHREAIRRHGMSPHHRASWSIASAPTLF
;
A
#
# COMPACT_ATOMS: atom_id res chain seq x y z
N ALA A 1 -5.19 5.77 -15.49
CA ALA A 1 -6.30 4.86 -15.81
C ALA A 1 -7.39 5.65 -16.53
N SER A 2 -7.45 5.61 -17.86
CA SER A 2 -8.46 6.38 -18.65
C SER A 2 -9.87 5.78 -18.61
N TRP A 3 -10.02 4.61 -17.99
CA TRP A 3 -11.26 3.84 -17.89
C TRP A 3 -12.08 4.12 -16.62
N VAL A 4 -11.67 5.11 -15.82
CA VAL A 4 -12.44 5.68 -14.68
C VAL A 4 -12.51 7.19 -14.79
N SER A 5 -13.58 7.79 -14.26
CA SER A 5 -13.79 9.25 -14.31
C SER A 5 -12.77 10.05 -13.48
N ALA A 6 -12.31 9.49 -12.36
CA ALA A 6 -11.25 10.06 -11.52
C ALA A 6 -10.55 8.95 -10.74
N ASN A 7 -9.26 9.13 -10.43
CA ASN A 7 -8.50 8.22 -9.58
C ASN A 7 -7.31 8.94 -8.94
N ALA A 8 -6.83 8.40 -7.82
CA ALA A 8 -5.60 8.85 -7.18
C ALA A 8 -4.94 7.68 -6.45
N VAL A 9 -3.65 7.82 -6.15
CA VAL A 9 -2.86 6.85 -5.37
C VAL A 9 -2.12 7.60 -4.29
N GLY A 10 -2.41 7.27 -3.03
CA GLY A 10 -1.67 7.76 -1.89
C GLY A 10 -0.68 6.72 -1.39
N TRP A 11 0.42 7.19 -0.82
CA TRP A 11 1.56 6.37 -0.43
C TRP A 11 1.90 6.58 1.03
N ALA A 12 2.44 5.55 1.68
CA ALA A 12 3.14 5.67 2.96
C ALA A 12 4.51 4.99 2.80
N THR A 13 5.57 5.65 3.30
CA THR A 13 6.94 5.16 3.13
C THR A 13 7.24 4.00 4.07
N ALA A 14 8.33 3.28 3.84
CA ALA A 14 8.78 2.24 4.77
C ALA A 14 9.10 2.82 6.16
N ALA A 15 9.79 3.97 6.20
CA ALA A 15 10.08 4.68 7.43
C ALA A 15 8.80 5.12 8.17
N GLU A 16 7.81 5.62 7.44
CA GLU A 16 6.53 6.01 8.04
C GLU A 16 5.78 4.79 8.61
N ILE A 17 5.81 3.65 7.91
CA ILE A 17 5.23 2.39 8.42
C ILE A 17 5.96 1.94 9.70
N ASP A 18 7.29 2.07 9.75
CA ASP A 18 8.08 1.74 10.93
C ASP A 18 7.76 2.66 12.11
N GLU A 19 7.45 3.94 11.84
CA GLU A 19 7.12 4.93 12.85
C GLU A 19 5.70 4.75 13.42
N VAL A 20 4.69 4.59 12.56
CA VAL A 20 3.28 4.67 12.96
C VAL A 20 2.54 3.33 12.94
N GLY A 21 3.18 2.28 12.47
CA GLY A 21 2.58 0.97 12.25
C GLY A 21 1.76 0.88 10.96
N ILE A 22 1.58 -0.34 10.45
CA ILE A 22 0.96 -0.56 9.14
C ILE A 22 -0.50 -0.11 9.05
N ILE A 23 -1.29 -0.28 10.11
CA ILE A 23 -2.72 0.09 10.09
C ILE A 23 -2.89 1.61 9.96
N ARG A 24 -2.16 2.39 10.76
CA ARG A 24 -2.20 3.85 10.67
C ARG A 24 -1.62 4.35 9.34
N ALA A 25 -0.54 3.73 8.87
CA ALA A 25 0.06 4.07 7.57
C ALA A 25 -0.89 3.81 6.38
N LEU A 26 -1.70 2.74 6.43
CA LEU A 26 -2.76 2.49 5.44
C LEU A 26 -3.81 3.62 5.43
N GLY A 27 -4.23 4.08 6.61
CA GLY A 27 -5.14 5.22 6.74
C GLY A 27 -4.56 6.52 6.19
N LEU A 28 -3.30 6.83 6.50
CA LEU A 28 -2.62 8.01 5.96
C LEU A 28 -2.47 7.96 4.44
N ALA A 29 -2.11 6.79 3.89
CA ALA A 29 -2.04 6.59 2.44
C ALA A 29 -3.42 6.78 1.79
N ALA A 30 -4.49 6.23 2.38
CA ALA A 30 -5.85 6.43 1.88
C ALA A 30 -6.27 7.92 1.93
N LEU A 31 -5.97 8.63 3.02
CA LEU A 31 -6.29 10.06 3.14
C LEU A 31 -5.54 10.93 2.13
N ARG A 32 -4.29 10.58 1.79
CA ARG A 32 -3.54 11.23 0.70
C ARG A 32 -4.24 11.03 -0.64
N ALA A 33 -4.64 9.80 -0.96
CA ALA A 33 -5.39 9.52 -2.20
C ALA A 33 -6.72 10.29 -2.26
N ILE A 34 -7.43 10.37 -1.13
CA ILE A 34 -8.68 11.12 -1.02
C ILE A 34 -8.44 12.63 -1.19
N GLY A 35 -7.35 13.16 -0.64
CA GLY A 35 -6.94 14.55 -0.85
C GLY A 35 -6.72 14.88 -2.33
N ASP A 36 -6.03 14.00 -3.05
CA ASP A 36 -5.79 14.13 -4.49
C ASP A 36 -7.07 14.01 -5.32
N LEU A 37 -8.05 13.19 -4.88
CA LEU A 37 -9.38 13.15 -5.50
C LEU A 37 -10.17 14.45 -5.25
N ARG A 38 -10.09 15.03 -4.06
CA ARG A 38 -10.69 16.35 -3.77
C ARG A 38 -10.10 17.44 -4.65
N ALA A 39 -8.79 17.41 -4.88
CA ALA A 39 -8.11 18.33 -5.79
C ALA A 39 -8.60 18.19 -7.25
N GLN A 40 -9.15 17.03 -7.63
CA GLN A 40 -9.79 16.79 -8.93
C GLN A 40 -11.28 17.19 -8.95
N GLY A 41 -11.82 17.74 -7.87
CA GLY A 41 -13.22 18.16 -7.77
C GLY A 41 -14.19 17.05 -7.36
N VAL A 42 -13.70 15.87 -6.97
CA VAL A 42 -14.54 14.84 -6.35
C VAL A 42 -14.87 15.29 -4.93
N VAL A 43 -16.10 15.05 -4.47
CA VAL A 43 -16.55 15.35 -3.10
C VAL A 43 -16.84 14.03 -2.36
N PRO A 44 -15.83 13.36 -1.77
CA PRO A 44 -16.00 12.06 -1.11
C PRO A 44 -17.02 12.06 0.02
N GLU A 45 -17.23 13.20 0.68
CA GLU A 45 -18.21 13.40 1.75
C GLU A 45 -19.67 13.23 1.29
N GLU A 46 -19.96 13.39 0.00
CA GLU A 46 -21.29 13.17 -0.59
C GLU A 46 -21.50 11.70 -1.03
N ALA A 47 -20.53 10.82 -0.79
CA ALA A 47 -20.53 9.45 -1.23
C ALA A 47 -20.21 8.47 -0.08
N ILE A 48 -20.34 7.17 -0.38
CA ILE A 48 -19.91 6.08 0.49
C ILE A 48 -18.52 5.61 0.02
N VAL A 49 -17.57 5.56 0.95
CA VAL A 49 -16.25 4.97 0.74
C VAL A 49 -16.34 3.48 1.05
N ILE A 50 -16.40 2.66 0.01
CA ILE A 50 -16.29 1.20 0.15
C ILE A 50 -14.82 0.85 0.36
N LEU A 51 -14.50 0.30 1.54
CA LEU A 51 -13.15 -0.10 1.92
C LEU A 51 -13.05 -1.62 1.91
N ASP A 52 -12.15 -2.18 1.09
CA ASP A 52 -11.94 -3.63 1.09
C ASP A 52 -11.26 -4.08 2.40
N GLY A 53 -11.90 -5.00 3.11
CA GLY A 53 -11.47 -5.52 4.40
C GLY A 53 -12.56 -5.49 5.46
N ASN A 54 -12.18 -5.82 6.69
CA ASN A 54 -13.10 -5.89 7.84
C ASN A 54 -12.83 -4.79 8.89
N HIS A 55 -11.93 -3.86 8.61
CA HIS A 55 -11.47 -2.88 9.58
C HIS A 55 -11.37 -1.50 8.95
N ASP A 56 -12.06 -0.53 9.54
CA ASP A 56 -11.95 0.88 9.16
C ASP A 56 -10.67 1.47 9.75
N TYR A 57 -9.66 1.66 8.89
CA TYR A 57 -8.42 2.34 9.21
C TYR A 57 -8.39 3.81 8.73
N ILE A 58 -9.41 4.28 8.02
CA ILE A 58 -9.47 5.63 7.44
C ILE A 58 -10.00 6.63 8.47
N THR A 59 -11.10 6.30 9.14
CA THR A 59 -11.70 7.18 10.16
C THR A 59 -10.72 7.50 11.30
N PRO A 60 -10.04 6.50 11.92
CA PRO A 60 -9.07 6.78 12.99
C PRO A 60 -7.82 7.54 12.54
N ALA A 61 -7.49 7.51 11.25
CA ALA A 61 -6.35 8.24 10.70
C ALA A 61 -6.63 9.72 10.43
N GLY A 62 -7.86 10.19 10.64
CA GLY A 62 -8.28 11.58 10.41
C GLY A 62 -9.42 11.74 9.41
N GLY A 63 -10.04 10.65 8.95
CA GLY A 63 -11.13 10.65 7.96
C GLY A 63 -12.54 10.86 8.52
N ALA A 64 -12.71 11.53 9.66
CA ALA A 64 -13.98 11.57 10.40
C ALA A 64 -15.21 12.13 9.63
N GLY A 65 -15.00 12.89 8.55
CA GLY A 65 -16.08 13.38 7.69
C GLY A 65 -16.53 12.41 6.59
N LEU A 66 -15.88 11.26 6.46
CA LEU A 66 -16.14 10.28 5.41
C LEU A 66 -17.10 9.18 5.89
N SER A 67 -18.05 8.79 5.04
CA SER A 67 -18.87 7.59 5.27
C SER A 67 -18.10 6.34 4.82
N VAL A 68 -17.31 5.75 5.70
CA VAL A 68 -16.49 4.56 5.40
C VAL A 68 -17.24 3.28 5.73
N THR A 69 -17.35 2.38 4.77
CA THR A 69 -17.97 1.05 4.93
C THR A 69 -16.96 -0.05 4.58
N PRO A 70 -16.37 -0.73 5.59
CA PRO A 70 -15.55 -1.92 5.37
C PRO A 70 -16.39 -3.07 4.83
N VAL A 71 -15.96 -3.68 3.73
CA VAL A 71 -16.60 -4.83 3.10
C VAL A 71 -15.54 -5.89 2.82
N ILE A 72 -15.72 -7.09 3.35
CA ILE A 72 -14.78 -8.21 3.15
C ILE A 72 -14.83 -8.64 1.69
N LYS A 73 -13.68 -8.62 1.00
CA LYS A 73 -13.54 -9.00 -0.42
C LYS A 73 -14.38 -8.11 -1.34
N ALA A 74 -14.40 -6.80 -1.04
CA ALA A 74 -15.11 -5.82 -1.83
C ALA A 74 -14.59 -5.78 -3.27
N ASP A 75 -13.30 -6.01 -3.46
CA ASP A 75 -12.64 -6.06 -4.77
C ASP A 75 -13.19 -7.15 -5.70
N ARG A 76 -13.80 -8.21 -5.15
CA ARG A 76 -14.47 -9.26 -5.92
C ARG A 76 -15.84 -8.82 -6.46
N ASP A 77 -16.60 -8.09 -5.64
CA ASP A 77 -18.04 -7.88 -5.86
C ASP A 77 -18.42 -6.42 -6.17
N CYS A 78 -17.51 -5.46 -6.01
CA CYS A 78 -17.72 -4.03 -6.25
C CYS A 78 -16.74 -3.49 -7.31
N ALA A 79 -17.28 -2.97 -8.41
CA ALA A 79 -16.49 -2.43 -9.52
C ALA A 79 -15.54 -1.30 -9.08
N SER A 80 -15.97 -0.41 -8.17
CA SER A 80 -15.13 0.68 -7.67
C SER A 80 -13.97 0.17 -6.81
N ALA A 81 -14.20 -0.85 -5.98
CA ALA A 81 -13.14 -1.47 -5.19
C ALA A 81 -12.16 -2.27 -6.07
N ALA A 82 -12.67 -2.99 -7.06
CA ALA A 82 -11.85 -3.68 -8.07
C ALA A 82 -10.99 -2.69 -8.88
N ALA A 83 -11.57 -1.56 -9.29
CA ALA A 83 -10.84 -0.51 -9.98
C ALA A 83 -9.69 0.05 -9.11
N ALA A 84 -9.99 0.36 -7.84
CA ALA A 84 -8.99 0.86 -6.90
C ALA A 84 -7.86 -0.17 -6.66
N SER A 85 -8.18 -1.46 -6.52
CA SER A 85 -7.17 -2.51 -6.30
C SER A 85 -6.24 -2.66 -7.50
N VAL A 86 -6.76 -2.64 -8.73
CA VAL A 86 -5.96 -2.67 -9.97
C VAL A 86 -5.05 -1.45 -10.07
N ILE A 87 -5.59 -0.25 -9.83
CA ILE A 87 -4.82 1.00 -9.91
C ILE A 87 -3.68 0.99 -8.88
N ALA A 88 -3.98 0.63 -7.62
CA ALA A 88 -2.97 0.54 -6.57
C ALA A 88 -1.90 -0.51 -6.88
N LYS A 89 -2.30 -1.68 -7.39
CA LYS A 89 -1.37 -2.78 -7.75
C LYS A 89 -0.43 -2.37 -8.89
N VAL A 90 -0.97 -1.81 -9.97
CA VAL A 90 -0.17 -1.35 -11.12
C VAL A 90 0.82 -0.27 -10.68
N ALA A 91 0.36 0.72 -9.90
CA ALA A 91 1.22 1.78 -9.39
C ALA A 91 2.35 1.20 -8.50
N ARG A 92 2.01 0.33 -7.55
CA ARG A 92 3.00 -0.28 -6.64
C ARG A 92 4.00 -1.15 -7.39
N ASP A 93 3.56 -1.95 -8.36
CA ASP A 93 4.46 -2.81 -9.12
C ASP A 93 5.38 -2.01 -10.04
N GLY A 94 4.90 -0.89 -10.58
CA GLY A 94 5.71 0.11 -11.28
C GLY A 94 6.81 0.68 -10.38
N LEU A 95 6.45 1.14 -9.18
CA LEU A 95 7.41 1.62 -8.18
C LEU A 95 8.49 0.57 -7.85
N MET A 96 8.08 -0.67 -7.55
CA MET A 96 9.05 -1.73 -7.22
C MET A 96 9.99 -2.09 -8.39
N THR A 97 9.52 -1.92 -9.63
CA THR A 97 10.35 -2.12 -10.82
C THR A 97 11.34 -0.98 -11.00
N GLY A 98 10.92 0.28 -10.86
CA GLY A 98 11.86 1.41 -10.89
C GLY A 98 12.89 1.37 -9.75
N LEU A 99 12.49 0.91 -8.56
CA LEU A 99 13.43 0.69 -7.46
C LEU A 99 14.44 -0.42 -7.76
N HIS A 100 14.09 -1.42 -8.58
CA HIS A 100 15.02 -2.46 -9.00
C HIS A 100 16.13 -1.89 -9.89
N ASP A 101 15.83 -0.92 -10.75
CA ASP A 101 16.84 -0.28 -11.60
C ASP A 101 17.91 0.42 -10.75
N ALA A 102 17.52 1.02 -9.61
CA ALA A 102 18.43 1.67 -8.68
C ALA A 102 19.14 0.69 -7.72
N LEU A 103 18.46 -0.37 -7.29
CA LEU A 103 18.96 -1.34 -6.30
C LEU A 103 18.72 -2.78 -6.80
N PRO A 104 19.43 -3.21 -7.86
CA PRO A 104 19.14 -4.47 -8.56
C PRO A 104 19.35 -5.71 -7.70
N ALA A 105 20.24 -5.61 -6.70
CA ALA A 105 20.58 -6.69 -5.78
C ALA A 105 19.36 -7.30 -5.07
N TYR A 106 18.30 -6.52 -4.83
CA TYR A 106 17.10 -6.99 -4.12
C TYR A 106 16.05 -7.67 -5.01
N HIS A 107 16.26 -7.73 -6.33
CA HIS A 107 15.37 -8.40 -7.28
C HIS A 107 13.89 -7.95 -7.25
N TRP A 108 13.64 -6.69 -6.89
CA TRP A 108 12.29 -6.16 -6.70
C TRP A 108 11.41 -6.18 -7.96
N ALA A 109 11.99 -6.18 -9.16
CA ALA A 109 11.23 -6.36 -10.40
C ALA A 109 10.45 -7.69 -10.41
N ARG A 110 10.96 -8.73 -9.73
CA ARG A 110 10.31 -10.04 -9.63
C ARG A 110 9.51 -10.20 -8.34
N ASN A 111 10.11 -9.89 -7.18
CA ASN A 111 9.51 -10.20 -5.89
C ASN A 111 8.63 -9.08 -5.32
N LYS A 112 8.64 -7.87 -5.90
CA LYS A 112 7.83 -6.71 -5.47
C LYS A 112 7.95 -6.37 -3.96
N GLY A 113 9.10 -6.70 -3.35
CA GLY A 113 9.39 -6.50 -1.94
C GLY A 113 8.84 -7.59 -1.02
N TYR A 114 8.16 -8.62 -1.53
CA TYR A 114 7.74 -9.77 -0.73
C TYR A 114 8.96 -10.59 -0.28
N ALA A 115 8.80 -11.29 0.85
CA ALA A 115 9.86 -12.04 1.52
C ALA A 115 10.21 -13.38 0.81
N SER A 116 10.43 -13.32 -0.51
CA SER A 116 10.93 -14.45 -1.31
C SER A 116 12.34 -14.87 -0.84
N PRO A 117 12.74 -16.14 -1.08
CA PRO A 117 14.09 -16.61 -0.74
C PRO A 117 15.20 -15.69 -1.27
N ASP A 118 15.11 -15.31 -2.54
CA ASP A 118 16.09 -14.44 -3.20
C ASP A 118 16.16 -13.05 -2.56
N HIS A 119 15.01 -12.51 -2.12
CA HIS A 119 14.96 -11.21 -1.45
C HIS A 119 15.60 -11.25 -0.07
N ARG A 120 15.30 -12.30 0.72
CA ARG A 120 15.92 -12.49 2.04
C ARG A 120 17.43 -12.68 1.94
N GLU A 121 17.86 -13.44 0.95
CA GLU A 121 19.27 -13.65 0.66
C GLU A 121 19.98 -12.34 0.26
N ALA A 122 19.33 -11.52 -0.58
CA ALA A 122 19.84 -10.20 -0.93
C ALA A 122 19.99 -9.30 0.31
N ILE A 123 19.00 -9.26 1.20
CA ILE A 123 19.07 -8.49 2.45
C ILE A 123 20.21 -9.00 3.33
N ARG A 124 20.39 -10.33 3.43
CA ARG A 124 21.49 -10.92 4.20
C ARG A 124 22.87 -10.54 3.66
N ARG A 125 23.01 -10.43 2.33
CA ARG A 125 24.28 -10.10 1.67
C ARG A 125 24.58 -8.61 1.63
N HIS A 126 23.56 -7.78 1.43
CA HIS A 126 23.71 -6.35 1.12
C HIS A 126 23.20 -5.43 2.23
N GLY A 127 22.61 -5.98 3.29
CA GLY A 127 21.92 -5.23 4.32
C GLY A 127 20.53 -4.76 3.88
N MET A 128 19.89 -3.95 4.72
CA MET A 128 18.60 -3.34 4.41
C MET A 128 18.81 -2.02 3.68
N SER A 129 18.06 -1.80 2.61
CA SER A 129 17.89 -0.47 2.00
C SER A 129 16.84 0.39 2.76
N PRO A 130 16.80 1.72 2.53
CA PRO A 130 15.76 2.61 3.09
C PRO A 130 14.31 2.26 2.69
N HIS A 131 14.13 1.38 1.71
CA HIS A 131 12.80 0.94 1.26
C HIS A 131 12.30 -0.31 2.01
N HIS A 132 13.12 -0.92 2.85
CA HIS A 132 12.68 -1.99 3.73
C HIS A 132 12.06 -1.44 5.01
N ARG A 133 11.08 -2.17 5.55
CA ARG A 133 10.42 -1.88 6.83
C ARG A 133 11.24 -2.52 7.94
N ALA A 134 12.06 -1.73 8.63
CA ALA A 134 12.98 -2.20 9.67
C ALA A 134 12.25 -2.78 10.88
N SER A 135 11.02 -2.35 11.14
CA SER A 135 10.17 -2.89 12.22
C SER A 135 9.64 -4.30 11.94
N TRP A 136 9.74 -4.80 10.70
CA TRP A 136 9.22 -6.12 10.33
C TRP A 136 10.27 -7.20 10.58
N SER A 137 9.83 -8.38 11.02
CA SER A 137 10.72 -9.54 11.18
C SER A 137 11.22 -10.04 9.82
N ILE A 138 12.43 -9.60 9.45
CA ILE A 138 13.11 -9.95 8.19
C ILE A 138 14.18 -11.02 8.41
N ALA A 139 14.49 -11.33 9.67
CA ALA A 139 15.41 -12.39 10.03
C ALA A 139 14.87 -13.78 9.62
N SER A 140 15.80 -14.68 9.33
CA SER A 140 15.48 -16.11 9.20
C SER A 140 14.77 -16.59 10.46
N ALA A 141 13.78 -17.47 10.32
CA ALA A 141 13.29 -18.22 11.47
C ALA A 141 14.50 -18.91 12.13
N PRO A 142 14.65 -18.87 13.47
CA PRO A 142 15.73 -19.58 14.13
C PRO A 142 15.67 -21.05 13.70
N THR A 143 16.82 -21.62 13.32
CA THR A 143 16.91 -23.06 13.12
C THR A 143 16.66 -23.71 14.46
N LEU A 144 15.62 -24.53 14.55
CA LEU A 144 15.31 -25.36 15.72
C LEU A 144 16.29 -26.53 15.80
N PHE A 145 17.60 -26.30 15.70
CA PHE A 145 18.68 -27.27 15.88
C PHE A 145 19.95 -26.52 16.28
#